data_AF-A0A1I1PST0-F1
#
_entry.id   AF-A0A1I1PST0-F1
#
_cell.length_a   1.000
_cell.length_b   1.000
_cell.length_c   1.000
_cell.angle_alpha   90.00
_cell.angle_beta   90.00
_cell.angle_gamma   90.00
#
_symmetry.space_group_name_H-M   'P 1'
#
loop_
_entity.id
_entity.type
_entity.pdbx_description
1 polymer ?
#
loop_
_entity_poly.entity_id
_entity_poly.type
_entity_poly.pdbx_seq_one_letter_code
_entity_poly.pdbx_strand_id
1 'polypeptide(L)'
;MDKELEISLRKYNKNIELGGQAMIIFGVWSIIKVILPLLVGQQTIAELLAIDTVEVEDYLTLIIFFAFMGLILLFHFRMGSSAIKYAKGTKNKKGFLVRAYIILIMNIVFFPFYFIGFKEGNISNTIIASMLVDITVIVSLFDLIISTYKVGKIRKQFG
;
A
#
# COMPACT_ATOMS: atom_id res chain seq x y z
N MET A 1 -29.26 19.08 -8.17
CA MET A 1 -28.56 18.27 -7.15
C MET A 1 -28.69 19.02 -5.84
N ASP A 2 -29.08 18.34 -4.76
CA ASP A 2 -29.08 18.95 -3.42
C ASP A 2 -27.67 19.45 -3.08
N LYS A 3 -27.56 20.69 -2.57
CA LYS A 3 -26.29 21.35 -2.24
C LYS A 3 -25.48 20.53 -1.22
N GLU A 4 -26.17 19.84 -0.30
CA GLU A 4 -25.52 18.97 0.69
C GLU A 4 -24.89 17.73 0.04
N LEU A 5 -25.55 17.16 -0.96
CA LEU A 5 -25.06 15.99 -1.69
C LEU A 5 -23.87 16.35 -2.59
N GLU A 6 -23.86 17.54 -3.18
CA GLU A 6 -22.72 18.05 -3.94
C GLU A 6 -21.46 18.23 -3.07
N ILE A 7 -21.62 18.87 -1.91
CA ILE A 7 -20.53 19.07 -0.94
C ILE A 7 -19.98 17.71 -0.49
N SER A 8 -20.87 16.77 -0.16
CA SER A 8 -20.51 15.42 0.24
C SER A 8 -19.76 14.66 -0.86
N LEU A 9 -20.24 14.74 -2.11
CA LEU A 9 -19.60 14.12 -3.26
C LEU A 9 -18.17 14.66 -3.47
N ARG A 10 -17.99 15.98 -3.37
CA ARG A 10 -16.68 16.62 -3.48
C ARG A 10 -15.74 16.15 -2.37
N LYS A 11 -16.22 16.08 -1.12
CA LYS A 11 -15.45 15.58 0.02
C LYS A 11 -14.99 14.13 -0.22
N TYR A 12 -15.90 13.23 -0.58
CA TYR A 12 -15.53 11.82 -0.79
C TYR A 12 -14.62 11.62 -2.00
N ASN A 13 -14.80 12.36 -3.09
CA ASN A 13 -13.84 12.33 -4.20
C ASN A 13 -12.46 12.80 -3.74
N LYS A 14 -12.38 13.85 -2.91
CA LYS A 14 -11.09 14.31 -2.38
C LYS A 14 -10.42 13.25 -1.49
N ASN A 15 -11.18 12.57 -0.63
CA ASN A 15 -10.67 11.47 0.17
C ASN A 15 -10.13 10.32 -0.69
N ILE A 16 -10.82 9.96 -1.77
CA ILE A 16 -10.33 8.91 -2.70
C ILE A 16 -9.04 9.37 -3.40
N GLU A 17 -8.93 10.65 -3.78
CA GLU A 17 -7.70 11.20 -4.35
C GLU A 17 -6.53 11.12 -3.35
N LEU A 18 -6.74 11.59 -2.12
CA LEU A 18 -5.74 11.55 -1.05
C LEU A 18 -5.33 10.11 -0.71
N GLY A 19 -6.30 9.20 -0.59
CA GLY A 19 -6.02 7.77 -0.40
C GLY A 19 -5.22 7.20 -1.57
N GLY A 20 -5.52 7.59 -2.80
CA GLY A 20 -4.75 7.19 -3.99
C GLY A 20 -3.30 7.69 -3.95
N GLN A 21 -3.07 8.93 -3.51
CA GLN A 21 -1.72 9.47 -3.30
C GLN A 21 -0.98 8.74 -2.18
N ALA A 22 -1.64 8.48 -1.07
CA ALA A 22 -1.09 7.71 0.05
C ALA A 22 -0.61 6.32 -0.40
N MET A 23 -1.34 5.65 -1.29
CA MET A 23 -0.91 4.35 -1.83
C MET A 23 0.35 4.43 -2.69
N ILE A 24 0.57 5.53 -3.41
CA ILE A 24 1.82 5.73 -4.17
C ILE A 24 2.99 5.90 -3.21
N ILE A 25 2.81 6.75 -2.19
CA ILE A 25 3.83 7.00 -1.15
C ILE A 25 4.13 5.71 -0.39
N PHE A 26 3.10 4.92 -0.06
CA PHE A 26 3.28 3.63 0.59
C PHE A 26 4.02 2.61 -0.28
N GLY A 27 3.85 2.65 -1.60
CA GLY A 27 4.66 1.86 -2.52
C GLY A 27 6.15 2.14 -2.36
N VAL A 28 6.53 3.42 -2.24
CA VAL A 28 7.92 3.83 -1.96
C VAL A 28 8.36 3.37 -0.58
N TRP A 29 7.51 3.56 0.44
CA TRP A 29 7.79 3.11 1.80
C TRP A 29 8.05 1.60 1.89
N SER A 30 7.28 0.79 1.16
CA SER A 30 7.47 -0.66 1.10
C SER A 30 8.86 -1.05 0.61
N ILE A 31 9.40 -0.30 -0.36
CA ILE A 31 10.76 -0.51 -0.85
C ILE A 31 11.79 -0.13 0.22
N ILE A 32 11.62 1.04 0.86
CA ILE A 32 12.51 1.50 1.93
C ILE A 32 12.58 0.47 3.06
N LYS A 33 11.43 -0.08 3.47
CA LYS A 33 11.32 -1.08 4.54
C LYS A 33 12.10 -2.36 4.23
N VAL A 34 12.17 -2.78 2.96
CA VAL A 34 12.94 -3.95 2.53
C VAL A 34 14.44 -3.62 2.40
N ILE A 35 14.78 -2.40 1.97
CA ILE A 35 16.19 -1.98 1.80
C ILE A 35 16.88 -1.73 3.15
N LEU A 36 16.16 -1.20 4.16
CA LEU A 36 16.76 -0.80 5.44
C LEU A 36 17.50 -1.95 6.17
N PRO A 37 16.92 -3.16 6.35
CA PRO A 37 17.64 -4.29 6.94
C PRO A 37 18.91 -4.68 6.17
N LEU A 38 18.89 -4.57 4.84
CA LEU A 38 20.06 -4.85 4.00
C LEU A 38 21.18 -3.83 4.21
N LEU A 39 20.84 -2.54 4.29
CA LEU A 39 21.83 -1.47 4.51
C LEU A 39 22.47 -1.53 5.90
N VAL A 40 21.72 -1.99 6.91
CA VAL A 40 22.22 -2.14 8.28
C VAL A 40 22.95 -3.48 8.46
N GLY A 41 22.98 -4.34 7.43
CA GLY A 41 23.62 -5.66 7.49
C GLY A 41 22.89 -6.65 8.40
N GLN A 42 21.60 -6.44 8.66
CA GLN A 42 20.77 -7.34 9.46
C GLN A 42 20.29 -8.55 8.66
N GLN A 43 20.20 -8.41 7.33
CA GLN A 43 19.78 -9.47 6.42
C GLN A 43 20.60 -9.38 5.12
N THR A 44 20.84 -10.53 4.50
CA THR A 44 21.38 -10.59 3.13
C THR A 44 20.26 -10.75 2.09
N ILE A 45 20.54 -10.42 0.82
CA ILE A 45 19.57 -10.62 -0.27
C ILE A 45 19.22 -12.11 -0.42
N ALA A 46 20.20 -13.00 -0.23
CA ALA A 46 20.01 -14.45 -0.29
C ALA A 46 19.04 -14.95 0.79
N GLU A 47 19.21 -14.49 2.03
CA GLU A 47 18.28 -14.79 3.14
C GLU A 47 16.86 -14.30 2.85
N LEU A 48 16.74 -13.11 2.27
CA LEU A 48 15.43 -12.49 1.98
C LEU A 48 14.69 -13.23 0.85
N LEU A 49 15.42 -13.82 -0.09
CA LEU A 49 14.86 -14.64 -1.18
C LEU A 49 14.76 -16.13 -0.83
N ALA A 50 15.19 -16.54 0.36
CA ALA A 50 15.25 -17.93 0.80
C ALA A 50 15.93 -18.86 -0.24
N ILE A 51 16.98 -18.36 -0.89
CA ILE A 51 17.76 -19.13 -1.85
C ILE A 51 18.86 -19.86 -1.06
N ASP A 52 18.78 -21.19 -1.01
CA ASP A 52 19.91 -22.00 -0.55
C ASP A 52 21.12 -21.67 -1.42
N THR A 53 22.28 -21.47 -0.80
CA THR A 53 23.53 -20.89 -1.33
C THR A 53 24.18 -21.65 -2.50
N VAL A 54 23.43 -22.48 -3.22
CA VAL A 54 23.88 -23.27 -4.36
C VAL A 54 23.89 -22.39 -5.61
N GLU A 55 25.03 -21.77 -5.86
CA GLU A 55 25.54 -21.34 -7.18
C GLU A 55 24.61 -20.50 -8.09
N VAL A 56 23.64 -19.77 -7.54
CA VAL A 56 22.95 -18.75 -8.34
C VAL A 56 23.91 -17.58 -8.51
N GLU A 57 24.30 -17.27 -9.75
CA GLU A 57 25.13 -16.10 -10.06
C GLU A 57 24.58 -14.86 -9.35
N ASP A 58 25.41 -14.20 -8.54
CA ASP A 58 25.03 -13.06 -7.69
C ASP A 58 24.25 -11.97 -8.46
N TYR A 59 24.52 -11.82 -9.77
CA TYR A 59 23.84 -10.90 -10.65
C TYR A 59 22.37 -11.25 -10.92
N LEU A 60 22.05 -12.54 -11.11
CA LEU A 60 20.68 -12.96 -11.40
C LEU A 60 19.77 -12.74 -10.18
N THR A 61 20.28 -13.07 -8.98
CA THR A 61 19.61 -12.84 -7.70
C THR A 61 19.28 -11.36 -7.51
N LEU A 62 20.23 -10.48 -7.80
CA LEU A 62 20.05 -9.04 -7.71
C LEU A 62 19.03 -8.51 -8.73
N ILE A 63 19.06 -9.02 -9.97
CA ILE A 63 18.07 -8.68 -11.00
C ILE A 63 16.66 -9.08 -10.56
N ILE A 64 16.48 -10.30 -10.05
CA ILE A 64 15.18 -10.80 -9.58
C ILE A 64 14.68 -9.94 -8.41
N PHE A 65 15.56 -9.61 -7.47
CA PHE A 65 15.24 -8.76 -6.32
C PHE A 65 14.73 -7.37 -6.75
N PHE A 66 15.47 -6.67 -7.61
CA PHE A 66 15.06 -5.36 -8.11
C PHE A 66 13.83 -5.41 -9.02
N ALA A 67 13.67 -6.48 -9.81
CA ALA A 67 12.47 -6.71 -10.60
C ALA A 67 11.23 -6.85 -9.68
N PHE A 68 11.35 -7.61 -8.59
CA PHE A 68 10.28 -7.77 -7.62
C PHE A 68 9.91 -6.45 -6.93
N MET A 69 10.90 -5.65 -6.53
CA MET A 69 10.69 -4.29 -6.02
C MET A 69 9.98 -3.40 -7.04
N GLY A 70 10.40 -3.45 -8.31
CA GLY A 70 9.76 -2.73 -9.40
C GLY A 70 8.29 -3.13 -9.57
N LEU A 71 7.98 -4.42 -9.47
CA LEU A 71 6.60 -4.92 -9.51
C LEU A 71 5.75 -4.42 -8.34
N ILE A 72 6.30 -4.42 -7.11
CA ILE A 72 5.63 -3.86 -5.93
C ILE A 72 5.29 -2.39 -6.16
N LEU A 73 6.27 -1.59 -6.61
CA LEU A 73 6.07 -0.16 -6.84
C LEU A 73 5.05 0.08 -7.96
N LEU A 74 5.15 -0.67 -9.06
CA LEU A 74 4.20 -0.59 -10.18
C LEU A 74 2.78 -0.95 -9.72
N PHE A 75 2.62 -1.96 -8.87
CA PHE A 75 1.35 -2.38 -8.32
C PHE A 75 0.69 -1.26 -7.49
N HIS A 76 1.43 -0.67 -6.56
CA HIS A 76 0.99 0.47 -5.75
C HIS A 76 0.68 1.69 -6.62
N PHE A 77 1.57 2.02 -7.56
CA PHE A 77 1.40 3.14 -8.47
C PHE A 77 0.15 2.99 -9.35
N ARG A 78 -0.09 1.81 -9.92
CA ARG A 78 -1.28 1.53 -10.74
C ARG A 78 -2.56 1.60 -9.92
N MET A 79 -2.54 1.13 -8.69
CA MET A 79 -3.68 1.26 -7.78
C MET A 79 -3.96 2.73 -7.49
N GLY A 80 -2.98 3.47 -6.98
CA GLY A 80 -3.13 4.89 -6.60
C GLY A 80 -3.54 5.76 -7.77
N SER A 81 -2.88 5.61 -8.93
CA SER A 81 -3.24 6.31 -10.16
C SER A 81 -4.67 6.01 -10.62
N SER A 82 -5.14 4.78 -10.43
CA SER A 82 -6.51 4.41 -10.79
C SER A 82 -7.54 5.03 -9.84
N ALA A 83 -7.25 5.10 -8.53
CA ALA A 83 -8.09 5.77 -7.55
C ALA A 83 -8.18 7.28 -7.82
N ILE A 84 -7.06 7.95 -8.10
CA ILE A 84 -7.01 9.37 -8.47
C ILE A 84 -7.83 9.63 -9.74
N LYS A 85 -7.67 8.80 -10.77
CA LYS A 85 -8.46 8.92 -12.02
C LYS A 85 -9.95 8.74 -11.78
N TYR A 86 -10.33 7.86 -10.85
CA TYR A 86 -11.73 7.67 -10.45
C TYR A 86 -12.30 8.87 -9.69
N ALA A 87 -11.54 9.42 -8.74
CA ALA A 87 -11.90 10.61 -7.99
C ALA A 87 -12.14 11.82 -8.90
N LYS A 88 -11.30 11.98 -9.94
CA LYS A 88 -11.41 13.06 -10.93
C LYS A 88 -12.48 12.82 -12.01
N GLY A 89 -13.21 11.71 -11.97
CA GLY A 89 -14.24 11.38 -12.97
C GLY A 89 -13.68 10.95 -14.35
N THR A 90 -12.36 10.87 -14.52
CA THR A 90 -11.72 10.50 -15.80
C THR A 90 -11.87 9.00 -16.15
N LYS A 91 -12.15 8.14 -15.16
CA LYS A 91 -12.48 6.73 -15.35
C LYS A 91 -13.51 6.27 -14.32
N ASN A 92 -14.54 5.54 -14.75
CA ASN A 92 -15.58 5.01 -13.85
C ASN A 92 -15.31 3.59 -13.32
N LYS A 93 -14.17 2.97 -13.67
CA LYS A 93 -13.85 1.60 -13.26
C LYS A 93 -13.34 1.56 -11.81
N LYS A 94 -14.02 0.80 -10.96
CA LYS A 94 -13.65 0.57 -9.55
C LYS A 94 -12.63 -0.55 -9.33
N GLY A 95 -11.90 -0.96 -10.38
CA GLY A 95 -10.94 -2.08 -10.30
C GLY A 95 -9.79 -1.85 -9.32
N PHE A 96 -9.54 -0.62 -8.88
CA PHE A 96 -8.59 -0.33 -7.80
C PHE A 96 -9.07 -0.81 -6.42
N LEU A 97 -10.39 -1.01 -6.21
CA LEU A 97 -10.92 -1.51 -4.95
C LEU A 97 -10.47 -2.94 -4.66
N VAL A 98 -10.43 -3.81 -5.68
CA VAL A 98 -9.93 -5.19 -5.51
C VAL A 98 -8.49 -5.17 -4.99
N ARG A 99 -7.65 -4.31 -5.57
CA ARG A 99 -6.27 -4.10 -5.10
C ARG A 99 -6.22 -3.50 -3.69
N ALA A 100 -7.10 -2.54 -3.38
CA ALA A 100 -7.21 -1.96 -2.04
C ALA A 100 -7.50 -3.03 -0.98
N TYR A 101 -8.45 -3.93 -1.26
CA TYR A 101 -8.79 -5.03 -0.37
C TYR A 101 -7.64 -6.00 -0.17
N ILE A 102 -6.94 -6.37 -1.24
CA ILE A 102 -5.76 -7.25 -1.15
C ILE A 102 -4.71 -6.62 -0.23
N ILE A 103 -4.35 -5.35 -0.44
CA ILE A 103 -3.36 -4.66 0.40
C ILE A 103 -3.84 -4.54 1.85
N LEU A 104 -5.12 -4.21 2.06
CA LEU A 104 -5.69 -4.08 3.40
C LEU A 104 -5.63 -5.41 4.16
N ILE A 105 -6.04 -6.51 3.52
CA ILE A 105 -6.01 -7.85 4.11
C ILE A 105 -4.56 -8.24 4.40
N MET A 106 -3.64 -8.05 3.45
CA MET A 106 -2.22 -8.32 3.68
C MET A 106 -1.69 -7.54 4.88
N ASN A 107 -1.94 -6.24 4.96
CA ASN A 107 -1.47 -5.43 6.09
C ASN A 107 -2.04 -5.92 7.41
N ILE A 108 -3.34 -6.24 7.49
CA ILE A 108 -3.96 -6.77 8.72
C ILE A 108 -3.39 -8.15 9.10
N VAL A 109 -3.20 -9.04 8.13
CA VAL A 109 -2.68 -10.40 8.37
C VAL A 109 -1.21 -10.36 8.80
N PHE A 110 -0.41 -9.45 8.23
CA PHE A 110 1.01 -9.32 8.57
C PHE A 110 1.28 -8.40 9.77
N PHE A 111 0.30 -7.59 10.21
CA PHE A 111 0.46 -6.70 11.35
C PHE A 111 0.90 -7.41 12.65
N PRO A 112 0.38 -8.59 13.01
CA PRO A 112 0.79 -9.30 14.22
C PRO A 112 2.28 -9.65 14.28
N PHE A 113 2.97 -9.75 13.13
CA PHE A 113 4.41 -10.09 13.09
C PHE A 113 5.27 -9.00 13.74
N TYR A 114 4.79 -7.76 13.82
CA TYR A 114 5.49 -6.72 14.58
C TYR A 114 5.67 -7.08 16.05
N PHE A 115 4.70 -7.77 16.66
CA PHE A 115 4.74 -8.13 18.08
C PHE A 115 5.72 -9.25 18.41
N ILE A 116 6.26 -9.96 17.42
CA ILE A 116 7.31 -10.96 17.64
C ILE A 116 8.59 -10.25 18.14
N GLY A 117 8.98 -9.15 17.49
CA GLY A 117 10.13 -8.35 17.93
C GLY A 117 9.96 -7.73 19.33
N PHE A 118 8.73 -7.45 19.74
CA PHE A 118 8.44 -7.01 21.12
C PHE A 118 8.65 -8.12 22.15
N LYS A 119 8.29 -9.38 21.81
CA LYS A 119 8.48 -10.53 22.71
C LYS A 119 9.94 -10.91 22.88
N GLU A 120 10.75 -10.71 21.85
CA GLU A 120 12.18 -11.04 21.84
C GLU A 120 13.05 -9.93 22.46
N GLY A 121 12.46 -8.81 22.91
CA GLY A 121 13.20 -7.68 23.50
C GLY A 121 13.99 -6.83 22.50
N ASN A 122 13.92 -7.15 21.20
CA ASN A 122 14.65 -6.47 20.12
C ASN A 122 13.77 -5.43 19.42
N ILE A 123 13.26 -4.45 20.18
CA ILE A 123 12.47 -3.35 19.61
C ILE A 123 13.41 -2.31 19.00
N SER A 124 13.52 -2.30 17.67
CA SER A 124 14.24 -1.25 16.95
C SER A 124 13.34 -0.07 16.61
N ASN A 125 13.93 1.13 16.50
CA ASN A 125 13.21 2.32 16.01
C ASN A 125 12.58 2.09 14.63
N THR A 126 13.21 1.25 13.80
CA THR A 126 12.71 0.85 12.47
C THR A 126 11.40 0.06 12.56
N ILE A 127 11.27 -0.84 13.55
CA ILE A 127 10.04 -1.61 13.79
C ILE A 127 8.90 -0.66 14.17
N ILE A 128 9.16 0.27 15.11
CA ILE A 128 8.15 1.25 15.56
C ILE A 128 7.71 2.14 14.38
N ALA A 129 8.68 2.68 13.63
CA ALA A 129 8.40 3.52 12.47
C ALA A 129 7.56 2.77 11.42
N SER A 130 7.93 1.52 11.12
CA SER A 130 7.19 0.68 10.18
C SER A 130 5.77 0.38 10.65
N MET A 131 5.58 0.09 11.93
CA MET A 131 4.26 -0.14 12.51
C MET A 131 3.35 1.10 12.40
N LEU A 132 3.87 2.29 12.67
CA LEU A 132 3.11 3.55 12.56
C LEU A 132 2.69 3.85 11.12
N VAL A 133 3.59 3.61 10.15
CA VAL A 133 3.25 3.78 8.73
C VAL A 133 2.20 2.77 8.29
N ASP A 134 2.33 1.50 8.69
CA ASP A 134 1.35 0.47 8.32
C ASP A 134 -0.05 0.74 8.93
N ILE A 135 -0.13 1.27 10.16
CA ILE A 135 -1.39 1.74 10.75
C ILE A 135 -2.00 2.86 9.88
N THR A 136 -1.18 3.84 9.49
CA THR A 136 -1.62 4.96 8.65
C THR A 136 -2.16 4.47 7.31
N VAL A 137 -1.54 3.44 6.74
CA VAL A 137 -1.94 2.80 5.49
C VAL A 137 -3.25 2.08 5.63
N ILE A 138 -3.44 1.30 6.69
CA ILE A 138 -4.71 0.63 7.01
C ILE A 138 -5.85 1.66 7.10
N VAL A 139 -5.65 2.76 7.86
CA VAL A 139 -6.65 3.82 8.00
C VAL A 139 -6.95 4.48 6.65
N SER A 140 -5.92 4.78 5.85
CA SER A 140 -6.06 5.38 4.52
C SER A 140 -6.80 4.45 3.55
N LEU A 141 -6.58 3.14 3.62
CA LEU A 141 -7.28 2.13 2.84
C LEU A 141 -8.76 2.05 3.22
N PHE A 142 -9.09 2.06 4.52
CA PHE A 142 -10.48 2.11 4.97
C PHE A 142 -11.19 3.36 4.47
N ASP A 143 -10.59 4.55 4.61
CA ASP A 143 -11.19 5.79 4.14
C ASP A 143 -11.39 5.80 2.61
N LEU A 144 -10.40 5.31 1.85
CA LEU A 144 -10.50 5.17 0.39
C LEU A 144 -11.64 4.23 -0.01
N ILE A 145 -11.76 3.06 0.63
CA ILE A 145 -12.80 2.07 0.33
C ILE A 145 -14.19 2.64 0.67
N ILE A 146 -14.37 3.16 1.89
CA ILE A 146 -15.64 3.72 2.36
C ILE A 146 -16.06 4.91 1.49
N SER A 147 -15.15 5.83 1.20
CA SER A 147 -15.41 6.99 0.34
C SER A 147 -15.83 6.55 -1.06
N THR A 148 -15.21 5.51 -1.61
CA THR A 148 -15.59 4.98 -2.93
C THR A 148 -17.02 4.41 -2.94
N TYR A 149 -17.44 3.71 -1.88
CA TYR A 149 -18.81 3.24 -1.75
C TYR A 149 -19.81 4.39 -1.63
N LYS A 150 -19.50 5.41 -0.82
CA LYS A 150 -20.36 6.58 -0.64
C LYS A 150 -20.51 7.38 -1.94
N VAL A 151 -19.43 7.60 -2.69
CA VAL A 151 -19.51 8.18 -4.05
C VAL A 151 -20.40 7.35 -4.96
N GLY A 152 -20.25 6.03 -4.92
CA GLY A 152 -21.08 5.12 -5.72
C GLY A 152 -22.57 5.21 -5.38
N LYS A 153 -22.92 5.34 -4.10
CA LYS A 153 -24.31 5.51 -3.64
C LYS A 153 -24.87 6.86 -4.10
N ILE A 154 -24.14 7.95 -3.91
CA ILE A 154 -24.57 9.29 -4.33
C ILE A 154 -24.78 9.34 -5.85
N ARG A 155 -23.84 8.82 -6.65
CA ARG A 155 -23.97 8.81 -8.11
C ARG A 155 -25.20 8.03 -8.60
N LYS A 156 -25.61 6.96 -7.91
CA LYS A 156 -26.84 6.18 -8.22
C LYS A 156 -28.14 6.88 -7.83
N GLN A 157 -28.10 7.91 -7.00
CA GLN A 157 -29.30 8.68 -6.63
C GLN A 157 -29.62 9.77 -7.67
N PHE A 158 -28.68 10.10 -8.56
CA PHE A 158 -28.78 11.18 -9.53
C PHE A 158 -28.68 10.72 -10.99
N GLY A 159 -28.49 9.43 -11.24
CA GLY A 159 -28.53 8.80 -12.55
C GLY A 159 -29.36 7.55 -12.50
#